data_AF-A0A957H507-F1
#
_entry.id   AF-A0A957H507-F1
#
_cell.length_a   1.000
_cell.length_b   1.000
_cell.length_c   1.000
_cell.angle_alpha   90.00
_cell.angle_beta   90.00
_cell.angle_gamma   90.00
#
_symmetry.space_group_name_H-M   'P 1'
#
loop_
_entity.id
_entity.type
_entity.pdbx_description
1 polymer ?
#
loop_
_entity_poly.entity_id
_entity_poly.type
_entity_poly.pdbx_seq_one_letter_code
_entity_poly.pdbx_strand_id
1 'polypeptide(L)'
;HRLNLLGVPWGKHIPTRRQRGNYSEQWRLKWVPDMIVKVIEASLYGNQILPAATNFAVERARRAKELPELTGLLDQVILADLPEAVEQVMARLDESAALSHDVLHMMDALLPLAQVLRYGNVRQTNQAMVKRVVDGLVTRICVGLPVACRRLDDEAAQEFFDRIIQVHATLQTLQDEAYLMEWFAMLWRLESQIGLHGLLAGRVCRLLFDARQMSAREASRHLVLALTGLEREPAYPLLQAAFWIDGFLKGSGLLVLHDDLLLALLDEWITALDTEAFVTVLPLLRRTFSDFSENVRDRLVKRLRSGLAMAQRPADEDLNEAVAAQMSAMVSRLLGPLSALPEAS
;
A
#
# COMPACT_ATOMS: atom_id res chain seq x y z
N HIS A 1 -8.91 25.97 -16.83
CA HIS A 1 -8.66 24.55 -17.21
C HIS A 1 -8.74 24.28 -18.71
N ARG A 2 -9.88 24.45 -19.40
CA ARG A 2 -10.04 24.12 -20.85
C ARG A 2 -8.96 24.70 -21.77
N LEU A 3 -8.60 25.97 -21.60
CA LEU A 3 -7.53 26.61 -22.38
C LEU A 3 -6.14 26.00 -22.09
N ASN A 4 -5.85 25.67 -20.84
CA ASN A 4 -4.58 25.01 -20.49
C ASN A 4 -4.50 23.60 -21.09
N LEU A 5 -5.63 22.87 -21.15
CA LEU A 5 -5.71 21.57 -21.81
C LEU A 5 -5.39 21.67 -23.31
N LEU A 6 -5.86 22.73 -23.97
CA LEU A 6 -5.53 23.08 -25.37
C LEU A 6 -4.11 23.60 -25.56
N GLY A 7 -3.28 23.65 -24.51
CA GLY A 7 -1.92 24.21 -24.60
C GLY A 7 -1.88 25.73 -24.70
N VAL A 8 -2.96 26.44 -24.34
CA VAL A 8 -3.03 27.91 -24.26
C VAL A 8 -2.89 28.33 -22.78
N PRO A 9 -1.68 28.67 -22.29
CA PRO A 9 -1.41 28.84 -20.86
C PRO A 9 -1.83 30.22 -20.32
N TRP A 10 -3.07 30.64 -20.60
CA TRP A 10 -3.60 31.96 -20.20
C TRP A 10 -3.66 32.14 -18.69
N GLY A 11 -3.98 31.06 -17.97
CA GLY A 11 -4.08 31.06 -16.51
C GLY A 11 -3.20 30.00 -15.88
N LYS A 12 -2.37 30.40 -14.90
CA LYS A 12 -1.63 29.47 -14.04
C LYS A 12 -2.33 29.35 -12.69
N HIS A 13 -2.68 28.13 -12.30
CA HIS A 13 -3.24 27.85 -10.99
C HIS A 13 -2.15 28.06 -9.92
N ILE A 14 -2.47 28.81 -8.87
CA ILE A 14 -1.59 29.00 -7.71
C ILE A 14 -2.08 28.02 -6.64
N PRO A 15 -1.26 27.04 -6.21
CA PRO A 15 -1.66 26.12 -5.17
C PRO A 15 -1.86 26.87 -3.84
N THR A 16 -3.11 27.03 -3.42
CA THR A 16 -3.47 27.60 -2.12
C THR A 16 -3.33 26.54 -1.03
N ARG A 17 -2.80 26.91 0.14
CA ARG A 17 -2.75 26.03 1.32
C ARG A 17 -4.21 25.77 1.75
N ARG A 18 -4.70 24.54 1.61
CA ARG A 18 -6.09 24.12 1.93
C ARG A 18 -6.51 24.66 3.30
N GLN A 19 -7.26 25.76 3.35
CA GLN A 19 -8.05 26.13 4.53
C GLN A 19 -9.36 25.35 4.45
N ARG A 20 -9.65 24.59 5.51
CA ARG A 20 -10.88 23.81 5.66
C ARG A 20 -12.10 24.71 5.39
N GLY A 21 -12.88 24.38 4.35
CA GLY A 21 -14.27 24.83 4.22
C GLY A 21 -14.65 25.60 2.96
N ASN A 22 -13.72 26.25 2.25
CA ASN A 22 -14.06 27.00 1.03
C ASN A 22 -13.25 26.52 -0.19
N TYR A 23 -13.97 26.04 -1.21
CA TYR A 23 -13.44 25.76 -2.55
C TYR A 23 -13.06 27.09 -3.22
N SER A 24 -11.87 27.61 -2.90
CA SER A 24 -11.32 28.81 -3.53
C SER A 24 -10.10 28.43 -4.36
N GLU A 25 -10.21 28.59 -5.67
CA GLU A 25 -9.09 28.47 -6.59
C GLU A 25 -8.48 29.85 -6.83
N GLN A 26 -7.15 29.95 -6.74
CA GLN A 26 -6.44 31.17 -7.07
C GLN A 26 -5.75 31.03 -8.42
N TRP A 27 -5.97 32.01 -9.29
CA TRP A 27 -5.46 32.01 -10.65
C TRP A 27 -4.66 33.27 -10.95
N ARG A 28 -3.49 33.10 -11.57
CA ARG A 28 -2.75 34.21 -12.19
C ARG A 28 -3.00 34.19 -13.68
N LEU A 29 -3.65 35.23 -14.17
CA LEU A 29 -3.93 35.40 -15.60
C LEU A 29 -2.89 36.35 -16.20
N LYS A 30 -2.26 35.94 -17.30
CA LYS A 30 -1.37 36.81 -18.07
C LYS A 30 -1.49 36.44 -19.54
N TRP A 31 -1.99 37.37 -20.34
CA TRP A 31 -1.96 37.22 -21.79
C TRP A 31 -0.57 37.59 -22.33
N VAL A 32 -0.05 36.78 -23.27
CA VAL A 32 1.15 37.11 -24.06
C VAL A 32 0.83 36.91 -25.55
N PRO A 33 1.42 37.72 -26.46
CA PRO A 33 1.10 37.66 -27.90
C PRO A 33 1.24 36.25 -28.53
N ASP A 34 2.23 35.46 -28.11
CA ASP A 34 2.46 34.09 -28.60
C ASP A 34 1.26 33.15 -28.38
N MET A 35 0.36 33.48 -27.45
CA MET A 35 -0.87 32.71 -27.22
C MET A 35 -1.81 32.77 -28.43
N ILE A 36 -1.71 33.77 -29.32
CA ILE A 36 -2.48 33.83 -30.56
C ILE A 36 -2.17 32.61 -31.44
N VAL A 37 -0.88 32.23 -31.55
CA VAL A 37 -0.45 31.04 -32.30
C VAL A 37 -1.07 29.78 -31.69
N LYS A 38 -1.06 29.68 -30.35
CA LYS A 38 -1.67 28.53 -29.63
C LYS A 38 -3.19 28.45 -29.83
N VAL A 39 -3.87 29.59 -29.93
CA VAL A 39 -5.31 29.63 -30.25
C VAL A 39 -5.57 29.20 -31.69
N ILE A 40 -4.71 29.59 -32.64
CA ILE A 40 -4.81 29.14 -34.04
C ILE A 40 -4.57 27.63 -34.14
N GLU A 41 -3.54 27.10 -33.48
CA GLU A 41 -3.31 25.65 -33.38
C GLU A 41 -4.52 24.92 -32.79
N ALA A 42 -5.11 25.47 -31.71
CA ALA A 42 -6.29 24.90 -31.07
C ALA A 42 -7.55 24.93 -31.97
N SER A 43 -7.62 25.82 -32.94
CA SER A 43 -8.77 25.92 -33.87
C SER A 43 -8.94 24.69 -34.76
N LEU A 44 -7.88 23.86 -34.92
CA LEU A 44 -7.95 22.56 -35.60
C LEU A 44 -8.98 21.63 -34.96
N TYR A 45 -9.20 21.76 -33.65
CA TYR A 45 -10.09 20.90 -32.87
C TYR A 45 -11.52 21.43 -32.77
N GLY A 46 -11.75 22.70 -33.17
CA GLY A 46 -13.07 23.31 -33.16
C GLY A 46 -13.03 24.83 -33.13
N ASN A 47 -14.16 25.46 -33.48
CA ASN A 47 -14.33 26.91 -33.49
C ASN A 47 -14.77 27.50 -32.14
N GLN A 48 -15.02 26.65 -31.13
CA GLN A 48 -15.42 27.03 -29.78
C GLN A 48 -14.58 26.28 -28.75
N ILE A 49 -14.29 26.92 -27.61
CA ILE A 49 -13.38 26.38 -26.58
C ILE A 49 -13.84 25.02 -26.04
N LEU A 50 -15.14 24.87 -25.78
CA LEU A 50 -15.69 23.62 -25.21
C LEU A 50 -15.54 22.44 -26.19
N PRO A 51 -16.12 22.47 -27.41
CA PRO A 51 -15.91 21.42 -28.42
C PRO A 51 -14.43 21.18 -28.76
N ALA A 52 -13.63 22.24 -28.89
CA ALA A 52 -12.20 22.10 -29.20
C ALA A 52 -11.46 21.34 -28.09
N ALA A 53 -11.69 21.68 -26.82
CA ALA A 53 -11.07 21.00 -25.69
C ALA A 53 -11.53 19.54 -25.58
N THR A 54 -12.82 19.25 -25.84
CA THR A 54 -13.34 17.87 -25.89
C THR A 54 -12.65 17.07 -26.98
N ASN A 55 -12.63 17.56 -28.22
CA ASN A 55 -12.01 16.86 -29.36
C ASN A 55 -10.51 16.65 -29.15
N PHE A 56 -9.82 17.66 -28.63
CA PHE A 56 -8.41 17.55 -28.29
C PHE A 56 -8.15 16.45 -27.25
N ALA A 57 -8.95 16.40 -26.18
CA ALA A 57 -8.84 15.37 -25.15
C ALA A 57 -9.10 13.98 -25.72
N VAL A 58 -10.14 13.81 -26.55
CA VAL A 58 -10.48 12.52 -27.18
C VAL A 58 -9.36 12.06 -28.12
N GLU A 59 -8.80 12.95 -28.94
CA GLU A 59 -7.67 12.61 -29.83
C GLU A 59 -6.43 12.23 -29.01
N ARG A 60 -6.13 12.98 -27.94
CA ARG A 60 -5.02 12.67 -27.03
C ARG A 60 -5.21 11.31 -26.36
N ALA A 61 -6.42 10.99 -25.90
CA ALA A 61 -6.75 9.70 -25.30
C ALA A 61 -6.58 8.53 -26.28
N ARG A 62 -6.90 8.74 -27.56
CA ARG A 62 -6.68 7.73 -28.63
C ARG A 62 -5.21 7.48 -28.90
N ARG A 63 -4.37 8.52 -28.79
CA ARG A 63 -2.92 8.42 -29.04
C ARG A 63 -2.13 7.95 -27.82
N ALA A 64 -2.68 8.09 -26.62
CA ALA A 64 -2.03 7.66 -25.39
C ALA A 64 -1.79 6.15 -25.42
N LYS A 65 -0.56 5.76 -25.11
CA LYS A 65 -0.12 4.35 -25.14
C LYS A 65 -0.09 3.74 -23.75
N GLU A 66 0.08 4.58 -22.73
CA GLU A 66 0.32 4.12 -21.37
C GLU A 66 -0.76 4.63 -20.42
N LEU A 67 -0.99 3.84 -19.37
CA LEU A 67 -1.98 4.11 -18.33
C LEU A 67 -1.72 5.43 -17.57
N PRO A 68 -0.46 5.81 -17.24
CA PRO A 68 -0.17 7.10 -16.61
C PRO A 68 -0.59 8.31 -17.45
N GLU A 69 -0.41 8.24 -18.78
CA GLU A 69 -0.82 9.32 -19.67
C GLU A 69 -2.34 9.53 -19.66
N LEU A 70 -3.09 8.43 -19.67
CA LEU A 70 -4.54 8.44 -19.65
C LEU A 70 -5.12 8.89 -18.31
N THR A 71 -4.52 8.49 -17.18
CA THR A 71 -4.96 8.93 -15.85
C THR A 71 -4.65 10.41 -15.60
N GLY A 72 -3.49 10.89 -16.04
CA GLY A 72 -3.18 12.32 -16.03
C GLY A 72 -4.11 13.14 -16.92
N LEU A 73 -4.51 12.59 -18.07
CA LEU A 73 -5.52 13.22 -18.93
C LEU A 73 -6.91 13.24 -18.28
N LEU A 74 -7.31 12.16 -17.61
CA LEU A 74 -8.60 12.10 -16.91
C LEU A 74 -8.74 13.22 -15.88
N ASP A 75 -7.70 13.44 -15.05
CA ASP A 75 -7.70 14.54 -14.07
C ASP A 75 -7.87 15.91 -14.73
N GLN A 76 -7.16 16.15 -15.84
CA GLN A 76 -7.29 17.40 -16.59
C GLN A 76 -8.68 17.59 -17.19
N VAL A 77 -9.30 16.52 -17.70
CA VAL A 77 -10.63 16.54 -18.32
C VAL A 77 -11.72 16.75 -17.26
N ILE A 78 -11.57 16.14 -16.08
CA ILE A 78 -12.44 16.36 -14.92
C ILE A 78 -12.38 17.82 -14.47
N LEU A 79 -11.18 18.37 -14.28
CA LEU A 79 -10.98 19.78 -13.92
C LEU A 79 -11.46 20.74 -15.02
N ALA A 80 -11.45 20.31 -16.27
CA ALA A 80 -11.94 21.07 -17.42
C ALA A 80 -13.47 20.99 -17.60
N ASP A 81 -14.19 20.19 -16.81
CA ASP A 81 -15.65 20.01 -16.88
C ASP A 81 -16.08 19.61 -18.30
N LEU A 82 -15.51 18.51 -18.81
CA LEU A 82 -15.70 17.97 -20.17
C LEU A 82 -16.28 16.53 -20.13
N PRO A 83 -17.58 16.34 -19.86
CA PRO A 83 -18.17 15.02 -19.60
C PRO A 83 -18.03 14.03 -20.77
N GLU A 84 -18.23 14.48 -22.02
CA GLU A 84 -18.07 13.62 -23.22
C GLU A 84 -16.64 13.07 -23.36
N ALA A 85 -15.64 13.88 -23.03
CA ALA A 85 -14.26 13.43 -23.05
C ALA A 85 -13.94 12.49 -21.88
N VAL A 86 -14.59 12.65 -20.72
CA VAL A 86 -14.43 11.71 -19.59
C VAL A 86 -14.85 10.30 -20.01
N GLU A 87 -16.00 10.14 -20.67
CA GLU A 87 -16.47 8.82 -21.10
C GLU A 87 -15.48 8.13 -22.05
N GLN A 88 -14.94 8.87 -23.02
CA GLN A 88 -13.98 8.34 -23.99
C GLN A 88 -12.62 8.02 -23.36
N VAL A 89 -12.13 8.86 -22.46
CA VAL A 89 -10.89 8.60 -21.71
C VAL A 89 -11.06 7.38 -20.81
N MET A 90 -12.21 7.25 -20.14
CA MET A 90 -12.53 6.10 -19.30
C MET A 90 -12.61 4.80 -20.09
N ALA A 91 -13.22 4.81 -21.27
CA ALA A 91 -13.25 3.63 -22.15
C ALA A 91 -11.82 3.23 -22.59
N ARG A 92 -10.98 4.20 -22.96
CA ARG A 92 -9.58 3.94 -23.30
C ARG A 92 -8.74 3.48 -22.12
N LEU A 93 -9.02 3.96 -20.91
CA LEU A 93 -8.41 3.47 -19.67
C LEU A 93 -8.76 2.00 -19.41
N ASP A 94 -10.03 1.61 -19.58
CA ASP A 94 -10.48 0.23 -19.41
C ASP A 94 -9.75 -0.72 -20.39
N GLU A 95 -9.72 -0.34 -21.67
CA GLU A 95 -9.03 -1.08 -22.72
C GLU A 95 -7.51 -1.17 -22.46
N SER A 96 -6.88 -0.08 -22.03
CA SER A 96 -5.45 -0.04 -21.71
C SER A 96 -5.11 -0.87 -20.46
N ALA A 97 -5.92 -0.76 -19.40
CA ALA A 97 -5.76 -1.55 -18.18
C ALA A 97 -5.93 -3.05 -18.46
N ALA A 98 -6.81 -3.42 -19.40
CA ALA A 98 -7.01 -4.81 -19.80
C ALA A 98 -5.79 -5.43 -20.50
N LEU A 99 -5.00 -4.63 -21.22
CA LEU A 99 -3.83 -5.06 -21.99
C LEU A 99 -2.50 -4.80 -21.27
N SER A 100 -2.50 -4.05 -20.16
CA SER A 100 -1.28 -3.72 -19.43
C SER A 100 -0.72 -4.93 -18.69
N HIS A 101 0.60 -5.10 -18.78
CA HIS A 101 1.36 -6.07 -17.97
C HIS A 101 2.19 -5.40 -16.88
N ASP A 102 2.23 -4.06 -16.84
CA ASP A 102 2.99 -3.30 -15.86
C ASP A 102 2.14 -3.03 -14.61
N VAL A 103 2.45 -3.74 -13.54
CA VAL A 103 1.74 -3.61 -12.26
C VAL A 103 1.98 -2.26 -11.60
N LEU A 104 3.15 -1.64 -11.76
CA LEU A 104 3.46 -0.36 -11.13
C LEU A 104 2.58 0.74 -11.74
N HIS A 105 2.43 0.75 -13.07
CA HIS A 105 1.50 1.65 -13.74
C HIS A 105 0.04 1.43 -13.33
N MET A 106 -0.38 0.17 -13.12
CA MET A 106 -1.73 -0.14 -12.61
C MET A 106 -1.94 0.39 -11.19
N MET A 107 -0.95 0.24 -10.31
CA MET A 107 -0.99 0.75 -8.94
C MET A 107 -1.05 2.29 -8.91
N ASP A 108 -0.26 2.95 -9.75
CA ASP A 108 -0.24 4.42 -9.87
C ASP A 108 -1.58 4.94 -10.41
N ALA A 109 -2.22 4.20 -11.33
CA ALA A 109 -3.51 4.55 -11.91
C ALA A 109 -4.71 4.36 -10.95
N LEU A 110 -4.61 3.40 -10.01
CA LEU A 110 -5.68 3.09 -9.06
C LEU A 110 -6.01 4.29 -8.16
N LEU A 111 -5.00 5.02 -7.68
CA LEU A 111 -5.16 6.11 -6.72
C LEU A 111 -6.08 7.24 -7.23
N PRO A 112 -5.83 7.88 -8.39
CA PRO A 112 -6.71 8.95 -8.88
C PRO A 112 -8.12 8.41 -9.18
N LEU A 113 -8.27 7.19 -9.71
CA LEU A 113 -9.56 6.59 -10.00
C LEU A 113 -10.38 6.30 -8.74
N ALA A 114 -9.73 5.84 -7.67
CA ALA A 114 -10.36 5.64 -6.37
C ALA A 114 -10.86 6.95 -5.76
N GLN A 115 -10.13 8.06 -5.96
CA GLN A 115 -10.60 9.37 -5.51
C GLN A 115 -11.85 9.82 -6.28
N VAL A 116 -11.88 9.61 -7.59
CA VAL A 116 -13.05 9.89 -8.43
C VAL A 116 -14.25 9.04 -7.99
N LEU A 117 -14.02 7.75 -7.73
CA LEU A 117 -15.06 6.83 -7.24
C LEU A 117 -15.61 7.23 -5.87
N ARG A 118 -14.73 7.60 -4.92
CA ARG A 118 -15.10 7.94 -3.54
C ARG A 118 -15.81 9.27 -3.42
N TYR A 119 -15.24 10.30 -4.03
CA TYR A 119 -15.76 11.65 -3.85
C TYR A 119 -16.86 12.00 -4.83
N GLY A 120 -16.97 11.25 -5.93
CA GLY A 120 -17.99 11.43 -6.96
C GLY A 120 -17.88 12.82 -7.55
N ASN A 121 -17.51 12.94 -8.83
CA ASN A 121 -17.68 14.24 -9.45
C ASN A 121 -19.18 14.57 -9.38
N VAL A 122 -19.53 15.67 -8.73
CA VAL A 122 -20.91 16.16 -8.45
C VAL A 122 -21.73 16.39 -9.74
N ARG A 123 -21.17 15.99 -10.88
CA ARG A 123 -21.68 16.11 -12.23
C ARG A 123 -21.46 14.78 -12.95
N GLN A 124 -22.49 13.93 -12.90
CA GLN A 124 -22.85 12.92 -13.90
C GLN A 124 -21.71 12.08 -14.52
N THR A 125 -20.59 11.88 -13.84
CA THR A 125 -19.60 10.91 -14.29
C THR A 125 -20.17 9.54 -13.98
N ASN A 126 -20.26 8.68 -14.99
CA ASN A 126 -20.85 7.35 -14.89
C ASN A 126 -20.06 6.50 -13.88
N GLN A 127 -20.43 6.59 -12.60
CA GLN A 127 -19.75 5.90 -11.49
C GLN A 127 -19.59 4.40 -11.76
N ALA A 128 -20.52 3.80 -12.50
CA ALA A 128 -20.44 2.41 -12.93
C ALA A 128 -19.24 2.14 -13.86
N MET A 129 -18.90 3.07 -14.77
CA MET A 129 -17.70 2.94 -15.62
C MET A 129 -16.42 3.05 -14.78
N VAL A 130 -16.36 4.01 -13.85
CA VAL A 130 -15.19 4.15 -12.95
C VAL A 130 -15.03 2.91 -12.08
N LYS A 131 -16.13 2.42 -11.50
CA LYS A 131 -16.16 1.20 -10.69
C LYS A 131 -15.63 0.01 -11.49
N ARG A 132 -16.06 -0.19 -12.73
CA ARG A 132 -15.58 -1.28 -13.61
C ARG A 132 -14.07 -1.23 -13.84
N VAL A 133 -13.51 -0.04 -14.12
CA VAL A 133 -12.07 0.10 -14.31
C VAL A 133 -11.32 -0.18 -13.01
N VAL A 134 -11.82 0.33 -11.88
CA VAL A 134 -11.23 0.08 -10.55
C VAL A 134 -11.29 -1.41 -10.21
N ASP A 135 -12.42 -2.09 -10.44
CA ASP A 135 -12.58 -3.55 -10.28
C ASP A 135 -11.50 -4.29 -11.06
N GLY A 136 -11.37 -3.96 -12.35
CA GLY A 136 -10.38 -4.55 -13.23
C GLY A 136 -8.93 -4.31 -12.81
N LEU A 137 -8.62 -3.12 -12.28
CA LEU A 137 -7.28 -2.78 -11.77
C LEU A 137 -6.96 -3.51 -10.48
N VAL A 138 -7.87 -3.51 -9.50
CA VAL A 138 -7.65 -4.20 -8.21
C VAL A 138 -7.35 -5.67 -8.45
N THR A 139 -8.17 -6.35 -9.24
CA THR A 139 -7.95 -7.77 -9.55
C THR A 139 -6.61 -8.01 -10.26
N ARG A 140 -6.26 -7.19 -11.26
CA ARG A 140 -4.99 -7.35 -11.98
C ARG A 140 -3.78 -7.04 -11.12
N ILE A 141 -3.85 -6.03 -10.25
CA ILE A 141 -2.80 -5.73 -9.27
C ILE A 141 -2.63 -6.93 -8.34
N CYS A 142 -3.73 -7.46 -7.76
CA CYS A 142 -3.67 -8.59 -6.84
C CYS A 142 -3.11 -9.87 -7.49
N VAL A 143 -3.38 -10.09 -8.78
CA VAL A 143 -2.84 -11.21 -9.55
C VAL A 143 -1.38 -11.00 -9.96
N GLY A 144 -1.02 -9.80 -10.42
CA GLY A 144 0.29 -9.48 -11.00
C GLY A 144 1.37 -9.20 -9.96
N LEU A 145 1.01 -8.62 -8.82
CA LEU A 145 1.97 -8.16 -7.82
C LEU A 145 2.87 -9.28 -7.26
N PRO A 146 2.37 -10.48 -6.91
CA PRO A 146 3.24 -11.59 -6.49
C PRO A 146 4.29 -11.98 -7.54
N VAL A 147 3.92 -11.96 -8.82
CA VAL A 147 4.84 -12.28 -9.92
C VAL A 147 5.89 -11.20 -10.07
N ALA A 148 5.49 -9.93 -10.00
CA ALA A 148 6.37 -8.79 -10.15
C ALA A 148 7.36 -8.65 -8.98
N CYS A 149 6.96 -9.04 -7.76
CA CYS A 149 7.81 -8.97 -6.57
C CYS A 149 8.85 -10.12 -6.45
N ARG A 150 9.04 -10.95 -7.48
CA ARG A 150 10.04 -12.03 -7.44
C ARG A 150 11.44 -11.48 -7.68
N ARG A 151 12.36 -11.75 -6.74
CA ARG A 151 13.80 -11.47 -6.89
C ARG A 151 14.09 -10.02 -7.30
N LEU A 152 13.48 -9.08 -6.59
CA LEU A 152 13.76 -7.65 -6.75
C LEU A 152 15.14 -7.30 -6.19
N ASP A 153 15.79 -6.33 -6.80
CA ASP A 153 16.90 -5.59 -6.19
C ASP A 153 16.37 -4.53 -5.19
N ASP A 154 17.29 -3.88 -4.48
CA ASP A 154 16.98 -2.92 -3.42
C ASP A 154 16.21 -1.69 -3.94
N GLU A 155 16.52 -1.21 -5.16
CA GLU A 155 15.89 -0.03 -5.77
C GLU A 155 14.45 -0.34 -6.17
N ALA A 156 14.25 -1.45 -6.90
CA ALA A 156 12.91 -1.90 -7.28
C ALA A 156 12.07 -2.25 -6.04
N ALA A 157 12.65 -2.88 -5.02
CA ALA A 157 11.94 -3.17 -3.77
C ALA A 157 11.42 -1.89 -3.09
N GLN A 158 12.18 -0.80 -3.13
CA GLN A 158 11.74 0.49 -2.58
C GLN A 158 10.59 1.10 -3.42
N GLU A 159 10.63 0.98 -4.74
CA GLU A 159 9.53 1.43 -5.61
C GLU A 159 8.21 0.68 -5.35
N PHE A 160 8.30 -0.65 -5.19
CA PHE A 160 7.16 -1.48 -4.83
C PHE A 160 6.65 -1.17 -3.42
N PHE A 161 7.56 -0.96 -2.48
CA PHE A 161 7.21 -0.63 -1.09
C PHE A 161 6.30 0.61 -1.02
N ASP A 162 6.67 1.69 -1.71
CA ASP A 162 5.92 2.95 -1.67
C ASP A 162 4.52 2.79 -2.30
N ARG A 163 4.43 2.04 -3.39
CA ARG A 163 3.15 1.79 -4.08
C ARG A 163 2.25 0.82 -3.32
N ILE A 164 2.79 -0.21 -2.67
CA ILE A 164 2.01 -1.13 -1.82
C ILE A 164 1.34 -0.35 -0.69
N ILE A 165 2.07 0.60 -0.07
CA ILE A 165 1.50 1.47 0.97
C ILE A 165 0.37 2.34 0.43
N GLN A 166 0.59 2.97 -0.73
CA GLN A 166 -0.41 3.84 -1.35
C GLN A 166 -1.67 3.06 -1.76
N VAL A 167 -1.51 1.90 -2.37
CA VAL A 167 -2.64 1.02 -2.74
C VAL A 167 -3.37 0.55 -1.49
N HIS A 168 -2.67 0.07 -0.47
CA HIS A 168 -3.30 -0.35 0.79
C HIS A 168 -4.13 0.79 1.41
N ALA A 169 -3.56 1.99 1.53
CA ALA A 169 -4.27 3.15 2.06
C ALA A 169 -5.48 3.56 1.20
N THR A 170 -5.38 3.39 -0.12
CA THR A 170 -6.46 3.65 -1.08
C THR A 170 -7.61 2.68 -0.90
N LEU A 171 -7.32 1.38 -0.79
CA LEU A 171 -8.34 0.34 -0.58
C LEU A 171 -9.01 0.48 0.80
N GLN A 172 -8.24 0.77 1.85
CA GLN A 172 -8.77 1.10 3.18
C GLN A 172 -9.68 2.33 3.17
N THR A 173 -9.38 3.27 2.27
CA THR A 173 -10.19 4.47 2.05
C THR A 173 -11.50 4.18 1.32
N LEU A 174 -11.50 3.25 0.36
CA LEU A 174 -12.70 2.85 -0.38
C LEU A 174 -13.66 2.01 0.46
N GLN A 175 -13.15 1.25 1.44
CA GLN A 175 -13.93 0.40 2.35
C GLN A 175 -14.84 -0.61 1.63
N ASP A 176 -14.46 -1.06 0.44
CA ASP A 176 -15.12 -2.15 -0.28
C ASP A 176 -14.59 -3.50 0.23
N GLU A 177 -15.48 -4.31 0.81
CA GLU A 177 -15.12 -5.60 1.43
C GLU A 177 -14.50 -6.58 0.43
N ALA A 178 -14.97 -6.60 -0.82
CA ALA A 178 -14.45 -7.50 -1.85
C ALA A 178 -13.00 -7.15 -2.21
N TYR A 179 -12.70 -5.85 -2.35
CA TYR A 179 -11.35 -5.38 -2.62
C TYR A 179 -10.40 -5.68 -1.47
N LEU A 180 -10.84 -5.44 -0.23
CA LEU A 180 -10.01 -5.71 0.94
C LEU A 180 -9.73 -7.21 1.09
N MET A 181 -10.73 -8.06 0.86
CA MET A 181 -10.56 -9.52 0.89
C MET A 181 -9.54 -9.99 -0.17
N GLU A 182 -9.67 -9.52 -1.41
CA GLU A 182 -8.72 -9.88 -2.48
C GLU A 182 -7.30 -9.36 -2.19
N TRP A 183 -7.20 -8.14 -1.67
CA TRP A 183 -5.93 -7.53 -1.28
C TRP A 183 -5.24 -8.29 -0.15
N PHE A 184 -5.96 -8.62 0.93
CA PHE A 184 -5.38 -9.36 2.05
C PHE A 184 -5.00 -10.79 1.66
N ALA A 185 -5.79 -11.46 0.81
CA ALA A 185 -5.41 -12.76 0.24
C ALA A 185 -4.10 -12.66 -0.57
N MET A 186 -3.94 -11.60 -1.36
CA MET A 186 -2.68 -11.35 -2.07
C MET A 186 -1.52 -11.05 -1.11
N LEU A 187 -1.72 -10.25 -0.08
CA LEU A 187 -0.68 -9.97 0.94
C LEU A 187 -0.21 -11.26 1.62
N TRP A 188 -1.11 -12.17 1.97
CA TRP A 188 -0.75 -13.49 2.48
C TRP A 188 0.06 -14.33 1.48
N ARG A 189 -0.25 -14.24 0.18
CA ARG A 189 0.53 -14.91 -0.87
C ARG A 189 1.94 -14.32 -1.00
N LEU A 190 2.10 -13.00 -0.88
CA LEU A 190 3.41 -12.36 -0.85
C LEU A 190 4.20 -12.77 0.39
N GLU A 191 3.57 -12.77 1.56
CA GLU A 191 4.20 -13.16 2.82
C GLU A 191 4.83 -14.55 2.71
N SER A 192 4.09 -15.52 2.16
CA SER A 192 4.57 -16.90 2.00
C SER A 192 5.49 -17.12 0.78
N GLN A 193 5.82 -16.08 0.01
CA GLN A 193 6.59 -16.17 -1.22
C GLN A 193 8.10 -16.34 -0.95
N ILE A 194 8.68 -17.37 -1.56
CA ILE A 194 10.13 -17.59 -1.52
C ILE A 194 10.85 -16.52 -2.35
N GLY A 195 11.90 -15.93 -1.79
CA GLY A 195 12.69 -14.89 -2.45
C GLY A 195 12.01 -13.53 -2.53
N LEU A 196 11.05 -13.25 -1.63
CA LEU A 196 10.54 -11.89 -1.44
C LEU A 196 11.62 -11.05 -0.75
N HIS A 197 11.85 -9.85 -1.27
CA HIS A 197 12.78 -8.89 -0.67
C HIS A 197 12.36 -8.54 0.77
N GLY A 198 13.31 -8.52 1.71
CA GLY A 198 13.09 -8.32 3.14
C GLY A 198 12.26 -7.07 3.43
N LEU A 199 12.55 -5.95 2.75
CA LEU A 199 11.79 -4.69 2.86
C LEU A 199 10.29 -4.90 2.63
N LEU A 200 9.92 -5.67 1.61
CA LEU A 200 8.53 -5.96 1.29
C LEU A 200 7.93 -6.96 2.28
N ALA A 201 8.67 -8.00 2.65
CA ALA A 201 8.22 -9.00 3.62
C ALA A 201 7.88 -8.38 4.98
N GLY A 202 8.77 -7.52 5.51
CA GLY A 202 8.53 -6.77 6.74
C GLY A 202 7.30 -5.85 6.61
N ARG A 203 7.15 -5.18 5.46
CA ARG A 203 6.00 -4.30 5.25
C ARG A 203 4.68 -5.05 5.15
N VAL A 204 4.65 -6.17 4.42
CA VAL A 204 3.47 -7.02 4.27
C VAL A 204 3.03 -7.56 5.64
N CYS A 205 3.98 -8.08 6.43
CA CYS A 205 3.73 -8.52 7.81
C CYS A 205 3.11 -7.38 8.64
N ARG A 206 3.68 -6.18 8.56
CA ARG A 206 3.17 -4.99 9.26
C ARG A 206 1.74 -4.63 8.85
N LEU A 207 1.43 -4.64 7.55
CA LEU A 207 0.10 -4.33 7.03
C LEU A 207 -0.95 -5.35 7.49
N LEU A 208 -0.61 -6.64 7.48
CA LEU A 208 -1.50 -7.71 7.97
C LEU A 208 -1.73 -7.59 9.48
N PHE A 209 -0.69 -7.29 10.24
CA PHE A 209 -0.80 -7.07 11.69
C PHE A 209 -1.66 -5.86 12.04
N ASP A 210 -1.41 -4.70 11.42
CA ASP A 210 -2.20 -3.48 11.68
C ASP A 210 -3.67 -3.65 11.30
N ALA A 211 -3.96 -4.44 10.26
CA ALA A 211 -5.31 -4.80 9.84
C ALA A 211 -5.95 -5.93 10.69
N ARG A 212 -5.27 -6.44 11.72
CA ARG A 212 -5.69 -7.59 12.55
C ARG A 212 -5.97 -8.87 11.75
N GLN A 213 -5.37 -8.99 10.56
CA GLN A 213 -5.37 -10.22 9.78
C GLN A 213 -4.32 -11.21 10.29
N MET A 214 -3.33 -10.72 11.03
CA MET A 214 -2.26 -11.50 11.66
C MET A 214 -2.22 -11.19 13.15
N SER A 215 -2.14 -12.23 13.97
CA SER A 215 -1.98 -12.12 15.42
C SER A 215 -0.57 -11.66 15.81
N ALA A 216 -0.42 -11.16 17.04
CA ALA A 216 0.89 -10.80 17.59
C ALA A 216 1.85 -12.01 17.63
N ARG A 217 1.33 -13.22 17.91
CA ARG A 217 2.11 -14.47 17.93
C ARG A 217 2.65 -14.81 16.54
N GLU A 218 1.81 -14.69 15.51
CA GLU A 218 2.24 -14.93 14.12
C GLU A 218 3.26 -13.89 13.68
N ALA A 219 3.00 -12.60 13.90
CA ALA A 219 3.96 -11.54 13.57
C ALA A 219 5.32 -11.74 14.25
N SER A 220 5.30 -12.16 15.52
CA SER A 220 6.53 -12.51 16.26
C SER A 220 7.25 -13.70 15.65
N ARG A 221 6.53 -14.73 15.19
CA ARG A 221 7.12 -15.86 14.48
C ARG A 221 7.80 -15.39 13.19
N HIS A 222 7.15 -14.55 12.39
CA HIS A 222 7.72 -14.02 11.15
C HIS A 222 8.95 -13.15 11.40
N LEU A 223 8.94 -12.35 12.46
CA LEU A 223 10.11 -11.62 12.94
C LEU A 223 11.26 -12.58 13.30
N VAL A 224 11.00 -13.58 14.15
CA VAL A 224 12.03 -14.57 14.53
C VAL A 224 12.60 -15.26 13.29
N LEU A 225 11.75 -15.68 12.34
CA LEU A 225 12.17 -16.32 11.09
C LEU A 225 13.06 -15.40 10.24
N ALA A 226 12.69 -14.12 10.12
CA ALA A 226 13.47 -13.13 9.39
C ALA A 226 14.84 -12.86 10.03
N LEU A 227 14.91 -12.86 11.37
CA LEU A 227 16.13 -12.57 12.13
C LEU A 227 17.06 -13.79 12.28
N THR A 228 16.51 -15.00 12.34
CA THR A 228 17.27 -16.25 12.52
C THR A 228 17.67 -16.92 11.20
N GLY A 229 17.18 -16.43 10.07
CA GLY A 229 17.52 -16.95 8.74
C GLY A 229 16.98 -18.35 8.44
N LEU A 230 16.03 -18.85 9.24
CA LEU A 230 15.58 -20.25 9.22
C LEU A 230 14.57 -20.61 8.13
N GLU A 231 14.08 -19.65 7.34
CA GLU A 231 13.17 -19.94 6.23
C GLU A 231 13.69 -19.49 4.84
N ARG A 232 14.05 -20.51 4.05
CA ARG A 232 13.81 -20.68 2.60
C ARG A 232 14.84 -20.19 1.57
N GLU A 233 16.10 -20.00 1.92
CA GLU A 233 17.24 -20.16 0.99
C GLU A 233 18.55 -20.29 1.81
N PRO A 234 19.59 -20.98 1.33
CA PRO A 234 20.90 -21.03 2.01
C PRO A 234 21.66 -19.69 2.01
N ALA A 235 21.01 -18.59 1.60
CA ALA A 235 21.63 -17.31 1.31
C ALA A 235 20.75 -16.10 1.67
N TYR A 236 19.91 -16.16 2.72
CA TYR A 236 19.26 -14.94 3.25
C TYR A 236 20.37 -14.06 3.87
N PRO A 237 20.88 -13.02 3.18
CA PRO A 237 22.00 -12.24 3.67
C PRO A 237 21.54 -11.46 4.90
N LEU A 238 22.46 -11.19 5.83
CA LEU A 238 22.24 -10.33 7.00
C LEU A 238 21.54 -9.00 6.64
N LEU A 239 21.82 -8.44 5.47
CA LEU A 239 21.16 -7.23 4.96
C LEU A 239 19.65 -7.40 4.74
N GLN A 240 19.18 -8.58 4.31
CA GLN A 240 17.74 -8.82 4.11
C GLN A 240 16.98 -8.85 5.43
N ALA A 241 17.59 -9.35 6.52
CA ALA A 241 17.02 -9.24 7.87
C ALA A 241 16.90 -7.76 8.30
N ALA A 242 17.94 -6.96 8.04
CA ALA A 242 17.89 -5.52 8.32
C ALA A 242 16.86 -4.78 7.45
N PHE A 243 16.69 -5.17 6.19
CA PHE A 243 15.60 -4.66 5.33
C PHE A 243 14.23 -5.06 5.83
N TRP A 244 14.07 -6.28 6.35
CA TRP A 244 12.82 -6.71 6.98
C TRP A 244 12.47 -5.81 8.17
N ILE A 245 13.43 -5.54 9.05
CA ILE A 245 13.25 -4.61 10.17
C ILE A 245 12.86 -3.22 9.65
N ASP A 246 13.57 -2.70 8.63
CA ASP A 246 13.24 -1.42 8.02
C ASP A 246 11.78 -1.41 7.54
N GLY A 247 11.38 -2.39 6.73
CA GLY A 247 10.03 -2.49 6.17
C GLY A 247 8.93 -2.60 7.22
N PHE A 248 9.18 -3.34 8.30
CA PHE A 248 8.24 -3.55 9.39
C PHE A 248 8.06 -2.29 10.26
N LEU A 249 9.16 -1.58 10.54
CA LEU A 249 9.16 -0.42 11.45
C LEU A 249 8.91 0.93 10.76
N LYS A 250 9.01 0.98 9.43
CA LYS A 250 8.85 2.22 8.65
C LYS A 250 7.50 2.88 8.90
N GLY A 251 7.54 4.15 9.30
CA GLY A 251 6.36 4.99 9.50
C GLY A 251 5.82 5.04 10.94
N SER A 252 6.29 4.20 11.88
CA SER A 252 5.96 4.38 13.31
C SER A 252 6.82 3.54 14.25
N GLY A 253 7.66 4.20 15.07
CA GLY A 253 8.38 3.55 16.17
C GLY A 253 7.55 3.29 17.43
N LEU A 254 6.28 3.70 17.46
CA LEU A 254 5.40 3.48 18.61
C LEU A 254 5.13 2.00 18.85
N LEU A 255 5.15 1.18 17.80
CA LEU A 255 4.97 -0.26 17.94
C LEU A 255 6.05 -0.87 18.85
N VAL A 256 7.31 -0.58 18.57
CA VAL A 256 8.47 -1.02 19.37
C VAL A 256 8.38 -0.50 20.81
N LEU A 257 7.84 0.72 20.98
CA LEU A 257 7.68 1.31 22.31
C LEU A 257 6.58 0.64 23.15
N HIS A 258 5.63 -0.07 22.52
CA HIS A 258 4.50 -0.69 23.24
C HIS A 258 4.57 -2.22 23.27
N ASP A 259 5.33 -2.85 22.38
CA ASP A 259 5.48 -4.30 22.29
C ASP A 259 6.82 -4.74 22.90
N ASP A 260 6.76 -5.33 24.11
CA ASP A 260 7.94 -5.82 24.84
C ASP A 260 8.63 -6.98 24.13
N LEU A 261 7.87 -7.85 23.47
CA LEU A 261 8.41 -9.02 22.78
C LEU A 261 9.19 -8.59 21.53
N LEU A 262 8.62 -7.67 20.74
CA LEU A 262 9.30 -7.09 19.59
C LEU A 262 10.62 -6.41 19.99
N LEU A 263 10.60 -5.63 21.07
CA LEU A 263 11.79 -4.93 21.55
C LEU A 263 12.86 -5.91 22.05
N ALA A 264 12.46 -6.98 22.75
CA ALA A 264 13.38 -8.03 23.19
C ALA A 264 14.01 -8.81 22.04
N LEU A 265 13.24 -9.16 21.01
CA LEU A 265 13.76 -9.86 19.83
C LEU A 265 14.74 -9.00 19.03
N LEU A 266 14.48 -7.69 18.93
CA LEU A 266 15.42 -6.75 18.30
C LEU A 266 16.71 -6.61 19.13
N ASP A 267 16.60 -6.51 20.45
CA ASP A 267 17.76 -6.43 21.35
C ASP A 267 18.62 -7.70 21.28
N GLU A 268 18.00 -8.87 21.37
CA GLU A 268 18.67 -10.17 21.25
C GLU A 268 19.38 -10.33 19.89
N TRP A 269 18.70 -9.97 18.80
CA TRP A 269 19.31 -10.06 17.47
C TRP A 269 20.48 -9.11 17.30
N ILE A 270 20.35 -7.83 17.69
CA ILE A 270 21.42 -6.84 17.57
C ILE A 270 22.63 -7.23 18.45
N THR A 271 22.40 -7.73 19.66
CA THR A 271 23.47 -8.12 20.59
C THR A 271 24.17 -9.43 20.20
N ALA A 272 23.52 -10.27 19.41
CA ALA A 272 24.10 -11.50 18.86
C ALA A 272 25.00 -11.26 17.62
N LEU A 273 24.96 -10.08 17.00
CA LEU A 273 25.80 -9.76 15.84
C LEU A 273 27.27 -9.60 16.23
N ASP A 274 28.17 -10.18 15.43
CA ASP A 274 29.59 -9.85 15.52
C ASP A 274 29.87 -8.42 15.00
N THR A 275 31.12 -7.96 15.15
CA THR A 275 31.49 -6.58 14.78
C THR A 275 31.34 -6.31 13.28
N GLU A 276 31.66 -7.26 12.41
CA GLU A 276 31.58 -7.08 10.95
C GLU A 276 30.11 -7.06 10.48
N ALA A 277 29.31 -8.00 11.00
CA ALA A 277 27.88 -8.07 10.81
C ALA A 277 27.19 -6.79 11.28
N PHE A 278 27.53 -6.30 12.48
CA PHE A 278 26.96 -5.08 13.03
C PHE A 278 27.27 -3.86 12.16
N VAL A 279 28.53 -3.67 11.75
CA VAL A 279 28.93 -2.56 10.85
C VAL A 279 28.19 -2.62 9.51
N THR A 280 27.88 -3.82 9.01
CA THR A 280 27.15 -4.02 7.75
C THR A 280 25.70 -3.53 7.83
N VAL A 281 24.98 -3.81 8.93
CA VAL A 281 23.56 -3.43 9.08
C VAL A 281 23.34 -2.05 9.69
N LEU A 282 24.35 -1.50 10.37
CA LEU A 282 24.25 -0.26 11.13
C LEU A 282 23.74 0.94 10.30
N PRO A 283 24.16 1.19 9.04
CA PRO A 283 23.65 2.32 8.26
C PRO A 283 22.14 2.24 8.04
N LEU A 284 21.63 1.03 7.76
CA LEU A 284 20.21 0.80 7.51
C LEU A 284 19.40 0.95 8.79
N LEU A 285 19.83 0.32 9.89
CA LEU A 285 19.19 0.48 11.19
C LEU A 285 19.16 1.95 11.63
N ARG A 286 20.28 2.67 11.48
CA ARG A 286 20.36 4.10 11.80
C ARG A 286 19.33 4.90 11.01
N ARG A 287 19.15 4.61 9.72
CA ARG A 287 18.11 5.23 8.89
C ARG A 287 16.73 4.95 9.45
N THR A 288 16.38 3.67 9.66
CA THR A 288 15.07 3.24 10.19
C THR A 288 14.73 3.92 11.52
N PHE A 289 15.66 3.91 12.48
CA PHE A 289 15.44 4.53 13.79
C PHE A 289 15.48 6.06 13.75
N SER A 290 16.14 6.68 12.77
CA SER A 290 16.18 8.15 12.63
C SER A 290 14.84 8.75 12.20
N ASP A 291 13.99 7.96 11.54
CA ASP A 291 12.62 8.36 11.18
C ASP A 291 11.69 8.45 12.41
N PHE A 292 12.11 7.94 13.58
CA PHE A 292 11.33 8.02 14.80
C PHE A 292 11.43 9.40 15.44
N SER A 293 10.29 9.93 15.91
CA SER A 293 10.27 11.18 16.68
C SER A 293 11.21 11.11 17.89
N GLU A 294 11.78 12.26 18.26
CA GLU A 294 12.71 12.38 19.41
C GLU A 294 12.11 11.78 20.69
N ASN A 295 10.83 12.07 20.98
CA ASN A 295 10.11 11.52 22.13
C ASN A 295 10.00 9.99 22.14
N VAL A 296 9.97 9.34 20.96
CA VAL A 296 9.94 7.87 20.86
C VAL A 296 11.33 7.32 21.11
N ARG A 297 12.37 7.92 20.51
CA ARG A 297 13.77 7.52 20.73
C ARG A 297 14.18 7.63 22.20
N ASP A 298 13.85 8.74 22.86
CA ASP A 298 14.17 8.95 24.27
C ASP A 298 13.50 7.92 25.19
N ARG A 299 12.23 7.57 24.90
CA ARG A 299 11.52 6.57 25.68
C ARG A 299 12.05 5.16 25.44
N LEU A 300 12.39 4.81 24.20
CA LEU A 300 13.04 3.54 23.86
C LEU A 300 14.38 3.40 24.61
N VAL A 301 15.22 4.44 24.60
CA VAL A 301 16.50 4.44 25.33
C VAL A 301 16.29 4.27 26.83
N LYS A 302 15.31 4.97 27.43
CA LYS A 302 14.98 4.81 28.85
C LYS A 302 14.54 3.38 29.17
N ARG A 303 13.71 2.78 28.32
CA ARG A 303 13.19 1.41 28.50
C ARG A 303 14.28 0.35 28.39
N LEU A 304 15.18 0.50 27.41
CA LEU A 304 16.36 -0.37 27.28
C LEU A 304 17.29 -0.24 28.51
N ARG A 305 17.48 0.97 29.04
CA ARG A 305 18.30 1.21 30.24
C ARG A 305 17.68 0.69 31.55
N SER A 306 16.35 0.69 31.66
CA SER A 306 15.66 0.13 32.83
C SER A 306 15.65 -1.40 32.83
N GLY A 307 16.21 -2.03 31.80
CA GLY A 307 16.07 -3.45 31.53
C GLY A 307 14.74 -3.74 30.85
N LEU A 308 14.77 -4.59 29.83
CA LEU A 308 13.57 -5.26 29.37
C LEU A 308 13.19 -6.21 30.50
N ALA A 309 12.09 -5.93 31.19
CA ALA A 309 11.46 -6.97 32.00
C ALA A 309 11.25 -8.11 31.02
N MET A 310 12.01 -9.22 31.15
CA MET A 310 11.87 -10.35 30.26
C MET A 310 10.38 -10.64 30.21
N ALA A 311 9.76 -10.37 29.07
CA ALA A 311 8.44 -10.89 28.78
C ALA A 311 8.64 -12.38 29.03
N GLN A 312 8.01 -12.89 30.10
CA GLN A 312 7.85 -14.31 30.24
C GLN A 312 7.38 -14.74 28.86
N ARG A 313 8.16 -15.59 28.17
CA ARG A 313 7.62 -16.39 27.08
C ARG A 313 6.25 -16.79 27.60
N PRO A 314 5.13 -16.59 26.88
CA PRO A 314 3.92 -17.29 27.28
C PRO A 314 4.42 -18.71 27.43
N ALA A 315 4.43 -19.19 28.67
CA ALA A 315 4.67 -20.59 28.90
C ALA A 315 3.74 -21.26 27.91
N ASP A 316 4.17 -22.38 27.30
CA ASP A 316 3.17 -23.35 26.89
C ASP A 316 2.08 -23.27 27.93
N GLU A 317 0.86 -22.94 27.49
CA GLU A 317 -0.29 -23.10 28.36
C GLU A 317 -0.20 -24.56 28.77
N ASP A 318 0.44 -24.81 29.91
CA ASP A 318 0.24 -25.95 30.75
C ASP A 318 -1.27 -25.93 30.87
N LEU A 319 -1.90 -26.72 29.99
CA LEU A 319 -3.30 -27.01 29.96
C LEU A 319 -3.63 -27.31 31.40
N ASN A 320 -4.19 -26.30 32.06
CA ASN A 320 -4.28 -26.29 33.51
C ASN A 320 -5.12 -27.51 33.83
N GLU A 321 -4.50 -28.58 34.31
CA GLU A 321 -5.06 -29.93 34.29
C GLU A 321 -6.37 -29.96 35.12
N ALA A 322 -6.46 -29.05 36.09
CA ALA A 322 -7.65 -28.73 36.87
C ALA A 322 -8.80 -28.09 36.06
N VAL A 323 -8.50 -27.20 35.10
CA VAL A 323 -9.50 -26.56 34.21
C VAL A 323 -9.95 -27.55 33.14
N ALA A 324 -9.03 -28.34 32.58
CA ALA A 324 -9.35 -29.42 31.65
C ALA A 324 -10.22 -30.51 32.33
N ALA A 325 -9.93 -30.88 33.58
CA ALA A 325 -10.75 -31.81 34.36
C ALA A 325 -12.14 -31.25 34.71
N GLN A 326 -12.23 -29.95 35.03
CA GLN A 326 -13.53 -29.29 35.28
C GLN A 326 -14.37 -29.19 34.01
N MET A 327 -13.77 -28.89 32.87
CA MET A 327 -14.46 -28.88 31.59
C MET A 327 -14.86 -30.28 31.14
N SER A 328 -14.01 -31.29 31.32
CA SER A 328 -14.35 -32.69 31.02
C SER A 328 -15.51 -33.19 31.88
N ALA A 329 -15.54 -32.88 33.18
CA ALA A 329 -16.64 -33.25 34.06
C ALA A 329 -17.95 -32.55 33.69
N MET A 330 -17.88 -31.31 33.21
CA MET A 330 -19.05 -30.55 32.75
C MET A 330 -19.57 -31.07 31.39
N VAL A 331 -18.68 -31.43 30.47
CA VAL A 331 -19.02 -32.03 29.18
C VAL A 331 -19.60 -33.44 29.35
N SER A 332 -19.06 -34.27 30.25
CA SER A 332 -19.63 -35.58 30.58
C SER A 332 -21.01 -35.49 31.25
N ARG A 333 -21.30 -34.41 31.98
CA ARG A 333 -22.65 -34.15 32.52
C ARG A 333 -23.65 -33.67 31.46
N LEU A 334 -23.18 -32.96 30.44
CA LEU A 334 -24.03 -32.43 29.36
C LEU A 334 -24.32 -33.47 28.27
N LEU A 335 -23.41 -34.41 28.02
CA LEU A 335 -23.54 -35.39 26.93
C LEU A 335 -24.05 -36.78 27.37
N GLY A 336 -24.17 -37.05 28.67
CA GLY A 336 -24.47 -38.39 29.18
C GLY A 336 -23.33 -39.39 28.93
N PRO A 337 -23.36 -40.59 29.53
CA PRO A 337 -22.25 -41.53 29.43
C PRO A 337 -22.06 -42.00 27.98
N LEU A 338 -20.99 -41.54 27.34
CA LEU A 338 -20.49 -42.10 26.08
C LEU A 338 -20.03 -43.53 26.34
N SER A 339 -20.86 -44.49 25.92
CA SER A 339 -20.53 -45.91 25.86
C SER A 339 -19.24 -46.11 25.06
N ALA A 340 -18.28 -46.81 25.66
CA ALA A 340 -16.97 -47.14 25.11
C ALA A 340 -17.06 -47.74 23.70
N LEU A 341 -16.28 -47.21 22.77
CA LEU A 341 -15.94 -47.89 21.53
C LEU A 341 -14.79 -48.88 21.80
N PRO A 342 -14.78 -50.09 21.24
CA PRO A 342 -13.76 -51.09 21.53
C PRO A 342 -12.45 -50.76 20.81
N GLU A 343 -11.33 -50.98 21.51
CA GLU A 343 -9.99 -50.95 20.94
C GLU A 343 -9.86 -52.02 19.85
N ALA A 344 -9.46 -51.59 18.65
CA ALA A 344 -9.06 -52.49 17.58
C ALA A 344 -7.55 -52.74 17.70
N SER A 345 -7.21 -53.99 18.00
CA SER A 345 -5.89 -54.63 17.88
C SER A 345 -5.29 -54.58 16.48
#